data_AF-A0A5M3Z2B8-F1
#
_entry.id   AF-A0A5M3Z2B8-F1
#
_cell.length_a   1.000
_cell.length_b   1.000
_cell.length_c   1.000
_cell.angle_alpha   90.00
_cell.angle_beta   90.00
_cell.angle_gamma   90.00
#
_symmetry.space_group_name_H-M   'P 1'
#
loop_
_entity.id
_entity.type
_entity.pdbx_description
1 polymer ?
#
loop_
_entity_poly.entity_id
_entity_poly.type
_entity_poly.pdbx_seq_one_letter_code
_entity_poly.pdbx_strand_id
1 'polypeptide(L)'
;MDSSNAGLAPAGHEFITFTGYGKGSTANRARFLVDPESERYRMLLHGHIASGRALAPVSLYIKLVTRAALMLHPDTNAHRTHASRMEGLQMRTLTRLDAGKYIVLHLATVPGLSP
;
A
#
# COMPACT_ATOMS: atom_id res chain seq x y z
N MET A 1 5.04 -15.79 -42.40
CA MET A 1 5.15 -14.32 -42.36
C MET A 1 3.83 -13.82 -41.79
N ASP A 2 3.56 -14.08 -40.51
CA ASP A 2 4.00 -13.39 -39.28
C ASP A 2 3.32 -12.03 -39.04
N SER A 3 3.02 -11.78 -37.76
CA SER A 3 2.43 -10.60 -37.10
C SER A 3 0.91 -10.72 -36.85
N SER A 4 0.44 -11.25 -35.72
CA SER A 4 0.60 -10.59 -34.43
C SER A 4 0.23 -11.53 -33.27
N ASN A 5 1.23 -12.23 -32.75
CA ASN A 5 1.25 -12.63 -31.34
C ASN A 5 2.39 -11.86 -30.69
N ALA A 6 2.08 -10.77 -30.00
CA ALA A 6 3.09 -9.95 -29.31
C ALA A 6 2.53 -9.33 -28.03
N GLY A 7 2.48 -10.16 -26.99
CA GLY A 7 2.89 -9.77 -25.63
C GLY A 7 1.89 -8.96 -24.81
N LEU A 8 1.05 -9.65 -24.04
CA LEU A 8 0.88 -9.22 -22.66
C LEU A 8 2.28 -9.25 -22.03
N ALA A 9 2.94 -8.09 -21.96
CA ALA A 9 3.97 -7.87 -20.94
C ALA A 9 3.38 -8.35 -19.60
N PRO A 10 4.18 -8.99 -18.71
CA PRO A 10 3.64 -9.55 -17.49
C PRO A 10 2.88 -8.45 -16.75
N ALA A 11 1.64 -8.72 -16.34
CA ALA A 11 0.87 -7.83 -15.49
C ALA A 11 1.77 -7.46 -14.30
N GLY A 12 2.28 -6.22 -14.30
CA GLY A 12 3.41 -5.83 -13.46
C GLY A 12 3.11 -5.96 -11.98
N HIS A 13 4.15 -6.13 -11.17
CA HIS A 13 4.04 -6.14 -9.70
C HIS A 13 3.66 -4.75 -9.17
N GLU A 14 2.38 -4.57 -8.86
CA GLU A 14 1.82 -3.30 -8.39
C GLU A 14 2.18 -3.02 -6.94
N PHE A 15 2.61 -1.79 -6.65
CA PHE A 15 3.04 -1.42 -5.30
C PHE A 15 1.93 -1.59 -4.25
N ILE A 16 0.69 -1.24 -4.61
CA ILE A 16 -0.48 -1.40 -3.76
C ILE A 16 -1.73 -1.44 -4.64
N THR A 17 -2.62 -2.40 -4.38
CA THR A 17 -3.84 -2.62 -5.16
C THR A 17 -5.04 -2.65 -4.23
N PHE A 18 -6.10 -1.90 -4.57
CA PHE A 18 -7.37 -1.99 -3.85
C PHE A 18 -8.09 -3.30 -4.21
N THR A 19 -8.49 -4.06 -3.19
CA THR A 19 -9.10 -5.40 -3.34
C THR A 19 -10.58 -5.44 -2.94
N GLY A 20 -11.15 -4.30 -2.56
CA GLY A 20 -12.54 -4.17 -2.13
C GLY A 20 -12.69 -3.93 -0.63
N TYR A 21 -13.94 -3.95 -0.18
CA TYR A 21 -14.31 -3.81 1.22
C TYR A 21 -14.50 -5.18 1.87
N GLY A 22 -14.09 -5.33 3.13
CA GLY A 22 -14.28 -6.58 3.87
C GLY A 22 -15.78 -6.87 4.12
N LYS A 23 -16.20 -8.13 3.93
CA LYS A 23 -17.56 -8.60 4.29
C LYS A 23 -17.64 -8.86 5.81
N GLY A 24 -18.56 -8.22 6.53
CA GLY A 24 -18.77 -8.39 7.99
C GLY A 24 -19.33 -7.12 8.67
N SER A 25 -19.60 -7.16 9.99
CA SER A 25 -20.25 -6.04 10.74
C SER A 25 -19.46 -4.72 10.75
N THR A 26 -18.22 -4.74 10.27
CA THR A 26 -17.36 -3.57 10.06
C THR A 26 -17.30 -3.18 8.57
N ALA A 27 -18.45 -2.90 7.94
CA ALA A 27 -18.60 -2.66 6.50
C ALA A 27 -17.74 -1.50 5.92
N ASN A 28 -17.00 -0.75 6.74
CA ASN A 28 -16.13 0.37 6.33
C ASN A 28 -14.63 0.06 6.37
N ARG A 29 -14.22 -1.18 6.09
CA ARG A 29 -12.80 -1.55 6.01
C ARG A 29 -12.38 -1.82 4.57
N ALA A 30 -11.68 -0.87 3.97
CA ALA A 30 -11.04 -1.03 2.67
C ALA A 30 -9.81 -1.93 2.80
N ARG A 31 -9.66 -2.89 1.89
CA ARG A 31 -8.55 -3.84 1.86
C ARG A 31 -7.63 -3.54 0.68
N PHE A 32 -6.33 -3.54 0.94
CA PHE A 32 -5.32 -3.35 -0.08
C PHE A 32 -4.29 -4.46 0.00
N LEU A 33 -3.90 -4.98 -1.16
CA LEU A 33 -2.78 -5.90 -1.30
C LEU A 33 -1.52 -5.10 -1.64
N VAL A 34 -0.44 -5.37 -0.93
CA VAL A 34 0.88 -4.82 -1.21
C VAL A 34 1.72 -5.95 -1.79
N ASP A 35 2.18 -5.77 -3.03
CA ASP A 35 2.99 -6.76 -3.71
C ASP A 35 4.46 -6.64 -3.26
N PRO A 36 5.03 -7.65 -2.58
CA PRO A 36 6.42 -7.62 -2.15
C PRO A 36 7.41 -7.63 -3.33
N GLU A 37 6.97 -8.04 -4.52
CA GLU A 37 7.79 -8.09 -5.73
C GLU A 37 7.80 -6.77 -6.50
N SER A 38 6.95 -5.80 -6.10
CA SER A 38 6.94 -4.47 -6.69
C SER A 38 8.31 -3.80 -6.56
N GLU A 39 8.85 -3.29 -7.67
CA GLU A 39 10.13 -2.58 -7.69
C GLU A 39 10.16 -1.47 -6.63
N ARG A 40 9.07 -0.69 -6.55
CA ARG A 40 8.94 0.41 -5.59
C ARG A 40 8.96 -0.08 -4.14
N TYR A 41 8.35 -1.23 -3.88
CA TYR A 41 8.34 -1.85 -2.56
C TYR A 41 9.75 -2.29 -2.17
N ARG A 42 10.44 -3.02 -3.06
CA ARG A 42 11.81 -3.49 -2.87
C ARG A 42 12.81 -2.35 -2.68
N MET A 43 12.68 -1.26 -3.45
CA MET A 43 13.53 -0.07 -3.30
C MET A 43 13.40 0.58 -1.93
N LEU A 44 12.18 0.76 -1.44
CA LEU A 44 11.93 1.34 -0.11
C LEU A 44 12.42 0.43 1.02
N LEU A 45 12.47 -0.87 0.75
CA LEU A 45 12.87 -1.91 1.68
C LEU A 45 14.38 -2.00 1.89
N HIS A 46 15.15 -1.98 0.79
CA HIS A 46 16.60 -2.16 0.83
C HIS A 46 17.36 -0.96 1.40
N GLY A 47 16.67 0.16 1.67
CA GLY A 47 17.26 1.33 2.31
C GLY A 47 17.43 1.24 3.84
N HIS A 48 16.92 0.18 4.50
CA HIS A 48 16.90 0.11 5.97
C HIS A 48 17.20 -1.31 6.49
N ILE A 49 18.48 -1.63 6.67
CA ILE A 49 18.92 -2.86 7.33
C ILE A 49 19.32 -2.51 8.76
N ALA A 50 18.63 -3.08 9.75
CA ALA A 50 18.95 -2.92 11.17
C ALA A 50 19.17 -4.29 11.80
N SER A 51 20.27 -4.47 12.54
CA SER A 51 20.61 -5.73 13.21
C SER A 51 20.61 -6.96 12.28
N GLY A 52 21.07 -6.78 11.02
CA GLY A 52 21.13 -7.85 10.02
C GLY A 52 19.77 -8.29 9.45
N ARG A 53 18.69 -7.54 9.72
CA ARG A 53 17.35 -7.81 9.22
C ARG A 53 16.77 -6.59 8.53
N ALA A 54 16.10 -6.80 7.40
CA ALA A 54 15.30 -5.76 6.77
C ALA A 54 14.04 -5.53 7.63
N LEU A 55 13.90 -4.33 8.15
CA LEU A 55 12.70 -3.86 8.84
C LEU A 55 11.99 -2.86 7.95
N ALA A 56 10.66 -2.90 7.95
CA ALA A 56 9.87 -1.88 7.27
C ALA A 56 10.21 -0.50 7.85
N PRO A 57 10.78 0.45 7.07
CA PRO A 57 10.99 1.79 7.57
C PRO A 57 9.63 2.49 7.72
N VAL A 58 9.55 3.44 8.66
CA VAL A 58 8.33 4.26 8.89
C VAL A 58 7.80 4.89 7.60
N SER A 59 8.72 5.34 6.75
CA SER A 59 8.43 5.94 5.45
C SER A 59 7.65 5.02 4.51
N LEU A 60 7.85 3.70 4.59
CA LEU A 60 7.08 2.72 3.81
C LEU A 60 5.62 2.73 4.24
N TYR A 61 5.35 2.69 5.55
CA TYR A 61 3.98 2.74 6.08
C TYR A 61 3.27 4.04 5.70
N ILE A 62 3.95 5.18 5.86
CA ILE A 62 3.41 6.49 5.48
C ILE A 62 2.99 6.47 4.01
N LYS A 63 3.85 5.96 3.13
CA LYS A 63 3.59 5.92 1.69
C LYS A 63 2.45 4.98 1.31
N LEU A 64 2.36 3.82 1.96
CA LEU A 64 1.26 2.87 1.76
C LEU A 64 -0.08 3.46 2.20
N VAL A 65 -0.14 4.05 3.41
CA VAL A 65 -1.37 4.64 3.96
C VAL A 65 -1.82 5.84 3.13
N THR A 66 -0.91 6.76 2.78
CA THR A 66 -1.21 7.91 1.92
C THR A 66 -1.77 7.47 0.57
N ARG A 67 -1.15 6.48 -0.09
CA ARG A 67 -1.62 6.00 -1.39
C ARG A 67 -2.96 5.29 -1.28
N ALA A 68 -3.16 4.46 -0.26
CA ALA A 68 -4.44 3.81 0.01
C ALA A 68 -5.56 4.84 0.24
N ALA A 69 -5.31 5.89 1.02
CA ALA A 69 -6.28 6.95 1.27
C ALA A 69 -6.64 7.70 -0.02
N LEU A 70 -5.64 8.08 -0.83
CA LEU A 70 -5.87 8.74 -2.13
C LEU A 70 -6.65 7.85 -3.11
N MET A 71 -6.46 6.52 -3.08
CA MET A 71 -7.23 5.59 -3.92
C MET A 71 -8.71 5.48 -3.54
N LEU A 72 -9.07 5.81 -2.29
CA LEU A 72 -10.47 5.87 -1.85
C LEU A 72 -11.08 7.27 -2.02
N HIS A 73 -10.26 8.25 -2.41
CA HIS A 73 -10.75 9.61 -2.59
C HIS A 73 -11.69 9.67 -3.80
N PRO A 74 -12.84 10.37 -3.70
CA PRO A 74 -13.82 10.44 -4.80
C PRO A 74 -13.27 11.15 -6.04
N ASP A 75 -12.36 12.12 -5.86
CA ASP A 75 -11.61 12.73 -6.96
C ASP A 75 -10.39 11.89 -7.34
N THR A 76 -10.40 11.35 -8.56
CA THR A 76 -9.31 10.53 -9.14
C THR A 76 -8.02 11.32 -9.36
N ASN A 77 -8.10 12.65 -9.44
CA ASN A 77 -6.96 13.55 -9.60
C ASN A 77 -6.44 14.11 -8.26
N ALA A 78 -6.99 13.66 -7.12
CA ALA A 78 -6.61 14.18 -5.81
C ALA A 78 -5.11 14.09 -5.52
N HIS A 79 -4.41 13.10 -6.10
CA HIS A 79 -2.96 12.96 -6.02
C HIS A 79 -2.16 14.16 -6.56
N ARG A 80 -2.76 15.03 -7.37
CA ARG A 80 -2.13 16.24 -7.93
C ARG A 80 -2.42 17.50 -7.12
N THR A 81 -3.56 17.53 -6.46
CA THR A 81 -4.14 18.74 -5.86
C THR A 81 -4.17 18.70 -4.35
N HIS A 82 -4.05 17.52 -3.74
CA HIS A 82 -4.15 17.31 -2.30
C HIS A 82 -2.83 16.79 -1.73
N ALA A 83 -2.49 17.30 -0.55
CA ALA A 83 -1.42 16.75 0.28
C ALA A 83 -2.04 15.99 1.46
N SER A 84 -1.49 14.82 1.78
CA SER A 84 -1.92 14.06 2.95
C SER A 84 -1.31 14.65 4.21
N ARG A 85 -2.17 14.99 5.18
CA ARG A 85 -1.79 15.30 6.54
C ARG A 85 -1.89 14.02 7.37
N MET A 86 -0.85 13.72 8.14
CA MET A 86 -0.83 12.56 9.05
C MET A 86 -0.64 13.04 10.48
N GLU A 87 -1.56 12.63 11.35
CA GLU A 87 -1.56 13.01 12.77
C GLU A 87 -1.65 11.76 13.64
N GLY A 88 -1.01 11.80 14.82
CA GLY A 88 -1.10 10.71 15.78
C GLY A 88 -0.57 9.36 15.29
N LEU A 89 0.46 9.35 14.42
CA LEU A 89 1.05 8.10 13.92
C LEU A 89 1.61 7.27 15.09
N GLN A 90 1.01 6.10 15.33
CA GLN A 90 1.46 5.14 16.32
C GLN A 90 1.79 3.82 15.65
N MET A 91 3.05 3.39 15.76
CA MET A 91 3.47 2.05 15.35
C MET A 91 3.61 1.18 16.60
N ARG A 92 2.79 0.14 16.70
CA ARG A 92 2.79 -0.77 17.86
C ARG A 92 3.83 -1.88 17.76
N THR A 93 4.13 -2.31 16.54
CA THR A 93 5.03 -3.43 16.27
C THR A 93 5.83 -3.15 15.02
N LEU A 94 7.08 -3.56 15.00
CA LEU A 94 7.89 -3.58 13.79
C LEU A 94 7.40 -4.72 12.89
N THR A 95 7.03 -4.42 11.64
CA THR A 95 6.74 -5.47 10.68
C THR A 95 8.07 -5.99 10.16
N ARG A 96 8.38 -7.25 10.51
CA ARG A 96 9.43 -7.98 9.82
C ARG A 96 8.98 -8.21 8.38
N LEU A 97 9.80 -7.78 7.44
CA LEU A 97 9.49 -7.93 6.04
C LEU A 97 10.10 -9.24 5.53
N ASP A 98 9.22 -10.11 5.05
CA ASP A 98 9.56 -11.37 4.41
C ASP A 98 9.23 -11.21 2.93
N ALA A 99 10.23 -11.30 2.06
CA ALA A 99 10.08 -11.10 0.62
C ALA A 99 9.10 -12.09 -0.02
N GLY A 100 8.82 -13.23 0.64
CA GLY A 100 7.85 -14.22 0.16
C GLY A 100 6.43 -14.04 0.71
N LYS A 101 6.16 -12.99 1.51
CA LYS A 101 4.85 -12.79 2.13
C LYS A 101 4.16 -11.53 1.62
N TYR A 102 2.94 -11.72 1.14
CA TYR A 102 2.04 -10.62 0.85
C TYR A 102 1.67 -9.87 2.14
N ILE A 103 1.59 -8.55 2.03
CA ILE A 103 1.06 -7.70 3.09
C ILE A 103 -0.33 -7.27 2.70
N VAL A 104 -1.27 -7.39 3.63
CA VAL A 104 -2.63 -6.88 3.49
C VAL A 104 -2.79 -5.67 4.41
N LEU A 105 -3.03 -4.51 3.82
CA LEU A 105 -3.37 -3.29 4.54
C LEU A 105 -4.89 -3.20 4.67
N HIS A 106 -5.35 -2.97 5.89
CA HIS A 106 -6.75 -2.66 6.18
C HIS A 106 -6.85 -1.20 6.60
N LEU A 107 -7.59 -0.39 5.83
CA LEU A 107 -7.87 1.00 6.15
C LEU A 107 -9.33 1.12 6.61
N ALA A 108 -9.54 1.77 7.75
CA ALA A 108 -10.85 1.98 8.34
C ALA A 108 -11.03 3.46 8.67
N THR A 109 -12.26 3.96 8.54
CA THR A 109 -12.61 5.26 9.10
C THR A 109 -12.58 5.19 10.62
N VAL A 110 -12.08 6.24 11.26
CA VAL A 110 -12.15 6.40 12.72
C VAL A 110 -13.45 7.15 13.02
N PRO A 111 -14.39 6.57 13.78
CA PRO A 111 -15.62 7.25 14.15
C PRO A 111 -15.32 8.53 14.94
N GLY A 112 -15.98 9.64 14.60
CA GLY A 112 -15.90 10.90 15.35
C GLY A 112 -14.81 11.88 14.90
N LEU A 113 -13.96 11.51 13.93
CA LEU A 113 -13.19 12.49 13.16
C LEU A 113 -13.96 12.84 11.90
N SER A 114 -14.63 14.00 11.90
CA SER A 114 -15.01 14.66 10.65
C SER A 114 -13.75 15.21 9.97
N PRO A 115 -13.68 15.24 8.63
CA PRO A 115 -12.59 15.86 7.90
C PRO A 115 -12.42 17.35 8.24
#